data_AF-A0A816TPZ8-F1
#
_entry.id   AF-A0A816TPZ8-F1
#
_cell.length_a   1.000
_cell.length_b   1.000
_cell.length_c   1.000
_cell.angle_alpha   90.00
_cell.angle_beta   90.00
_cell.angle_gamma   90.00
#
_symmetry.space_group_name_H-M   'P 1'
#
loop_
_entity.id
_entity.type
_entity.pdbx_description
1 polymer ?
#
loop_
_entity_poly.entity_id
_entity_poly.type
_entity_poly.pdbx_seq_one_letter_code
_entity_poly.pdbx_strand_id
1 'polypeptide(L)'
;MWFLVLFLVLNKYTVHGDFNPDTSKYDAYGVKIAVNDMLLVEAQNAASTFLVQFSPYNYTTSTLQCTIDFDDTTHYVYTVDVGFYQNTSVYPYFYFAGEMPNGWATSDSSGHNGTFIGIWTNQDPNNIQFYVNSQQSISCDYFQVENLQFISTYGHQEFFVVAIEPYGQYAIGMTTDFIFTYYPFSSSNITLKQSTPVWPHNATFYPLAADATGTFTVVAGLVKNSAQSQVRATPTVYVLRNSNLSIIASWSYSATSNAWQSYLTYSNSDSWSSKYTMSVKINSADSARVLVGMPFINTIFLFVVSNNGSSISLASSGSNGQYVGYGKSVAWLTSSQAAVLVSTYSLDYSTWYSSNIYLYTSLTTTTIPSSYSALIPNIQQQLPSTISSQLIQAVSTPESLAVLDVNGNILLILATPAGTYAATDSSSLSGTASIPAVSSSTACIVGTYKSSSGIHPCSLCPSGTRNPGGGPCTSCINCSSNSFCPWGAVFEVNETYITSQSQAYAFPHSPELTAYEDIVLSNSFAIGSTSHCKF
;
A
#
# COMPACT_ATOMS: atom_id res chain seq x y z
N MET A 1 42.10 53.95 20.48
CA MET A 1 42.18 52.48 20.67
C MET A 1 40.85 52.03 21.23
N TRP A 2 39.91 51.64 20.37
CA TRP A 2 38.58 51.15 20.75
C TRP A 2 38.61 49.62 20.63
N PHE A 3 38.46 48.92 21.75
CA PHE A 3 38.23 47.47 21.73
C PHE A 3 36.74 47.23 21.96
N LEU A 4 36.05 46.88 20.89
CA LEU A 4 34.69 46.37 20.89
C LEU A 4 34.78 44.88 21.23
N VAL A 5 34.35 44.49 22.43
CA VAL A 5 34.21 43.08 22.80
C VAL A 5 32.89 42.57 22.23
N LEU A 6 32.98 41.84 21.12
CA LEU A 6 31.88 41.13 20.50
C LEU A 6 31.64 39.82 21.29
N PHE A 7 30.61 39.79 22.14
CA PHE A 7 30.10 38.54 22.70
C PHE A 7 29.33 37.79 21.61
N LEU A 8 30.01 36.85 20.96
CA LEU A 8 29.38 35.80 20.16
C LEU A 8 28.66 34.84 21.12
N VAL A 9 27.36 35.07 21.33
CA VAL A 9 26.47 34.06 21.90
C VAL A 9 26.25 33.00 20.82
N LEU A 10 27.10 31.97 20.83
CA LEU A 10 26.82 30.69 20.20
C LEU A 10 25.69 30.01 20.99
N ASN A 11 24.46 30.45 20.78
CA ASN A 11 23.30 29.63 21.11
C ASN A 11 23.31 28.46 20.12
N LYS A 12 23.95 27.36 20.50
CA LYS A 12 23.52 26.04 20.04
C LYS A 12 22.09 25.85 20.58
N TYR A 13 21.12 26.32 19.81
CA TYR A 13 19.75 25.83 19.92
C TYR A 13 19.76 24.38 19.44
N THR A 14 20.16 23.45 20.30
CA THR A 14 19.63 22.09 20.23
C THR A 14 18.18 22.20 20.67
N VAL A 15 17.29 22.50 19.72
CA VAL A 15 15.86 22.26 19.91
C VAL A 15 15.68 20.75 19.86
N HIS A 16 15.97 20.07 20.96
CA HIS A 16 15.39 18.75 21.21
C HIS A 16 13.95 19.01 21.62
N GLY A 17 13.05 19.10 20.63
CA GLY A 17 11.63 18.99 20.90
C GLY A 17 11.36 17.57 21.39
N ASP A 18 10.65 17.43 22.51
CA ASP A 18 10.15 16.14 22.96
C ASP A 18 9.20 15.60 21.87
N PHE A 19 9.56 14.48 21.25
CA PHE A 19 8.67 13.79 20.32
C PHE A 19 7.62 13.03 21.13
N ASN A 20 6.34 13.31 20.89
CA ASN A 20 5.24 12.61 21.54
C ASN A 20 4.20 12.26 20.48
N PRO A 21 4.35 11.11 19.79
CA PRO A 21 3.50 10.76 18.67
C PRO A 21 2.06 10.54 19.12
N ASP A 22 1.12 11.15 18.42
CA ASP A 22 -0.31 10.88 18.62
C ASP A 22 -0.66 9.55 17.95
N THR A 23 -0.52 8.45 18.70
CA THR A 23 -0.78 7.07 18.23
C THR A 23 -2.24 6.83 17.82
N SER A 24 -3.16 7.77 18.12
CA SER A 24 -4.54 7.73 17.63
C SER A 24 -4.67 8.20 16.17
N LYS A 25 -3.64 8.86 15.61
CA LYS A 25 -3.59 9.26 14.20
C LYS A 25 -2.92 8.18 13.36
N TYR A 26 -3.69 7.16 12.96
CA TYR A 26 -3.17 6.00 12.23
C TYR A 26 -2.46 6.31 10.91
N ASP A 27 -2.89 7.35 10.20
CA ASP A 27 -2.29 7.77 8.93
C ASP A 27 -0.81 8.20 9.10
N ALA A 28 -0.47 8.79 10.24
CA ALA A 28 0.88 9.24 10.57
C ALA A 28 1.60 8.26 11.50
N TYR A 29 1.01 8.04 12.67
CA TYR A 29 1.70 7.51 13.84
C TYR A 29 1.10 6.24 14.45
N GLY A 30 0.01 5.73 13.87
CA GLY A 30 -0.56 4.46 14.33
C GLY A 30 0.02 3.27 13.57
N VAL A 31 -0.84 2.27 13.38
CA VAL A 31 -0.52 0.95 12.82
C VAL A 31 0.29 1.02 11.52
N LYS A 32 1.27 0.13 11.40
CA LYS A 32 2.06 -0.12 10.19
C LYS A 32 1.91 -1.57 9.78
N ILE A 33 1.73 -1.83 8.48
CA ILE A 33 1.57 -3.19 7.97
C ILE A 33 2.57 -3.52 6.88
N ALA A 34 2.97 -4.79 6.84
CA ALA A 34 3.75 -5.39 5.77
C ALA A 34 3.25 -6.81 5.50
N VAL A 35 3.35 -7.26 4.25
CA VAL A 35 2.87 -8.58 3.84
C VAL A 35 3.71 -9.16 2.70
N ASN A 36 3.97 -10.46 2.75
CA ASN A 36 4.46 -11.27 1.64
C ASN A 36 3.67 -12.59 1.57
N ASP A 37 4.13 -13.58 0.81
CA ASP A 37 3.42 -14.87 0.69
C ASP A 37 3.51 -15.76 1.93
N MET A 38 4.32 -15.39 2.93
CA MET A 38 4.55 -16.16 4.15
C MET A 38 3.93 -15.54 5.40
N LEU A 39 4.05 -14.23 5.56
CA LEU A 39 3.67 -13.52 6.77
C LEU A 39 3.09 -12.14 6.48
N LEU A 40 2.07 -11.80 7.27
CA LEU A 40 1.53 -10.48 7.47
C LEU A 40 2.00 -10.03 8.84
N VAL A 41 2.57 -8.84 8.92
CA VAL A 41 2.98 -8.22 10.18
C VAL A 41 2.28 -6.89 10.34
N GLU A 42 1.74 -6.68 11.52
CA GLU A 42 1.17 -5.43 11.97
C GLU A 42 1.95 -4.94 13.18
N ALA A 43 2.49 -3.73 13.12
CA ALA A 43 3.08 -3.04 14.27
C ALA A 43 2.05 -2.09 14.88
N GLN A 44 1.64 -2.35 16.13
CA GLN A 44 0.63 -1.57 16.84
C GLN A 44 1.28 -0.75 17.95
N ASN A 45 1.71 0.48 17.63
CA ASN A 45 2.37 1.39 18.58
C ASN A 45 1.56 1.64 19.86
N ALA A 46 0.23 1.73 19.76
CA ALA A 46 -0.63 1.95 20.93
C ALA A 46 -0.64 0.76 21.92
N ALA A 47 -0.45 -0.47 21.42
CA ALA A 47 -0.38 -1.68 22.22
C ALA A 47 1.05 -2.08 22.58
N SER A 48 2.05 -1.49 21.90
CA SER A 48 3.45 -1.87 21.98
C SER A 48 3.72 -3.32 21.52
N THR A 49 3.04 -3.75 20.45
CA THR A 49 3.09 -5.14 19.97
C THR A 49 3.23 -5.26 18.46
N PHE A 50 3.86 -6.35 18.02
CA PHE A 50 3.73 -6.89 16.67
C PHE A 50 2.69 -8.01 16.65
N LEU A 51 1.67 -7.92 15.81
CA LEU A 51 0.84 -9.06 15.45
C LEU A 51 1.44 -9.70 14.19
N VAL A 52 1.73 -11.00 14.24
CA VAL A 52 2.23 -11.77 13.10
C VAL A 52 1.17 -12.81 12.74
N GLN A 53 0.76 -12.82 11.48
CA GLN A 53 -0.06 -13.87 10.90
C GLN A 53 0.70 -14.60 9.80
N PHE A 54 0.72 -15.92 9.86
CA PHE A 54 1.30 -16.76 8.84
C PHE A 54 0.28 -17.18 7.77
N SER A 55 0.77 -17.32 6.55
CA SER A 55 0.08 -17.94 5.42
C SER A 55 -0.10 -19.46 5.66
N PRO A 56 -1.18 -20.12 5.21
CA PRO A 56 -2.24 -19.59 4.37
C PRO A 56 -3.20 -18.69 5.13
N TYR A 57 -3.42 -17.48 4.62
CA TYR A 57 -4.17 -16.45 5.34
C TYR A 57 -5.68 -16.71 5.44
N ASN A 58 -6.21 -17.63 4.62
CA ASN A 58 -7.60 -18.08 4.70
C ASN A 58 -7.84 -19.05 5.88
N TYR A 59 -6.83 -19.36 6.68
CA TYR A 59 -6.98 -20.24 7.83
C TYR A 59 -7.60 -19.48 9.00
N THR A 60 -8.91 -19.64 9.18
CA THR A 60 -9.79 -18.86 10.08
C THR A 60 -9.68 -19.23 11.57
N THR A 61 -8.53 -19.72 12.01
CA THR A 61 -8.29 -19.96 13.44
C THR A 61 -7.07 -19.16 13.90
N SER A 62 -7.09 -18.70 15.15
CA SER A 62 -5.97 -18.02 15.81
C SER A 62 -4.69 -18.87 15.90
N THR A 63 -4.66 -20.07 15.31
CA THR A 63 -3.54 -20.99 15.37
C THR A 63 -2.34 -20.54 14.55
N LEU A 64 -2.53 -19.75 13.49
CA LEU A 64 -1.43 -19.21 12.67
C LEU A 64 -1.15 -17.73 12.97
N GLN A 65 -1.64 -17.25 14.10
CA GLN A 65 -1.43 -15.89 14.57
C GLN A 65 -0.72 -15.92 15.91
N CYS A 66 0.19 -14.98 16.11
CA CYS A 66 0.73 -14.74 17.43
C CYS A 66 1.15 -13.27 17.59
N THR A 67 1.24 -12.82 18.83
CA THR A 67 1.58 -11.43 19.19
C THR A 67 2.89 -11.41 19.95
N ILE A 68 3.78 -10.51 19.56
CA ILE A 68 5.10 -10.30 20.13
C ILE A 68 5.13 -8.90 20.74
N ASP A 69 5.55 -8.76 21.98
CA ASP A 69 5.73 -7.43 22.60
C ASP A 69 7.00 -6.76 22.08
N PHE A 70 7.03 -5.42 22.02
CA PHE A 70 8.24 -4.64 21.69
C PHE A 70 9.34 -4.75 22.75
N ASP A 71 9.04 -5.38 23.88
CA ASP A 71 9.88 -5.55 25.07
C ASP A 71 10.19 -4.27 25.87
N ASP A 72 9.66 -3.09 25.47
CA ASP A 72 9.38 -1.97 26.40
C ASP A 72 8.35 -0.96 25.83
N THR A 73 7.78 -0.12 26.72
CA THR A 73 6.80 0.94 26.38
C THR A 73 7.41 2.20 25.73
N THR A 74 8.72 2.23 25.54
CA THR A 74 9.51 3.40 25.15
C THR A 74 9.90 3.40 23.67
N HIS A 75 9.74 2.27 22.96
CA HIS A 75 10.00 2.19 21.53
C HIS A 75 8.77 2.62 20.73
N TYR A 76 8.98 3.52 19.77
CA TYR A 76 7.99 3.91 18.79
C TYR A 76 8.41 3.41 17.40
N VAL A 77 7.58 2.58 16.75
CA VAL A 77 7.87 1.97 15.45
C VAL A 77 7.36 2.86 14.31
N TYR A 78 8.28 3.33 13.47
CA TYR A 78 7.97 4.09 12.25
C TYR A 78 7.43 3.21 11.13
N THR A 79 8.02 2.03 11.00
CA THR A 79 7.76 1.15 9.85
C THR A 79 8.07 -0.29 10.20
N VAL A 80 7.34 -1.18 9.54
CA VAL A 80 7.59 -2.63 9.49
C VAL A 80 7.63 -3.02 8.02
N ASP A 81 8.53 -3.90 7.64
CA ASP A 81 8.65 -4.36 6.25
C ASP A 81 9.23 -5.77 6.15
N VAL A 82 8.97 -6.45 5.04
CA VAL A 82 9.27 -7.87 4.83
C VAL A 82 9.88 -8.08 3.45
N GLY A 83 10.79 -9.05 3.32
CA GLY A 83 11.32 -9.41 2.01
C GLY A 83 10.22 -10.08 1.17
N PHE A 84 9.98 -9.57 -0.04
CA PHE A 84 8.91 -10.07 -0.92
C PHE A 84 9.06 -11.54 -1.32
N TYR A 85 10.30 -12.03 -1.46
CA TYR A 85 10.66 -13.39 -1.88
C TYR A 85 11.26 -14.25 -0.76
N GLN A 86 10.97 -13.92 0.51
CA GLN A 86 11.34 -14.83 1.60
C GLN A 86 10.75 -16.22 1.33
N ASN A 87 11.58 -17.26 1.48
CA ASN A 87 11.21 -18.65 1.18
C ASN A 87 10.86 -19.40 2.47
N THR A 88 9.79 -20.21 2.40
CA THR A 88 9.31 -21.18 3.39
C THR A 88 10.35 -22.19 3.92
N SER A 89 11.47 -22.36 3.24
CA SER A 89 12.57 -23.24 3.68
C SER A 89 13.48 -22.61 4.74
N VAL A 90 13.40 -21.29 4.95
CA VAL A 90 14.21 -20.52 5.88
C VAL A 90 13.31 -19.97 6.99
N TYR A 91 13.90 -19.75 8.17
CA TYR A 91 13.26 -19.05 9.28
C TYR A 91 12.62 -17.74 8.79
N PRO A 92 11.30 -17.55 8.92
CA PRO A 92 10.63 -16.31 8.56
C PRO A 92 11.15 -15.14 9.39
N TYR A 93 11.27 -13.95 8.80
CA TYR A 93 11.68 -12.76 9.54
C TYR A 93 11.07 -11.48 9.00
N PHE A 94 11.02 -10.44 9.82
CA PHE A 94 10.59 -9.11 9.42
C PHE A 94 11.49 -8.04 10.01
N TYR A 95 11.60 -6.93 9.30
CA TYR A 95 12.35 -5.77 9.74
C TYR A 95 11.41 -4.75 10.36
N PHE A 96 11.90 -4.03 11.35
CA PHE A 96 11.20 -2.91 11.94
C PHE A 96 12.20 -1.80 12.26
N ALA A 97 11.74 -0.56 12.19
CA ALA A 97 12.57 0.59 12.51
C ALA A 97 11.72 1.68 13.14
N GLY A 98 12.36 2.47 13.99
CA GLY A 98 11.65 3.36 14.89
C GLY A 98 12.58 4.32 15.61
N GLU A 99 12.09 4.93 16.68
CA GLU A 99 12.92 5.67 17.62
C GLU A 99 12.45 5.51 19.06
N MET A 100 13.35 5.82 19.99
CA MET A 100 13.00 6.04 21.39
C MET A 100 12.75 7.54 21.61
N PRO A 101 11.51 7.98 21.89
CA PRO A 101 11.20 9.40 22.05
C PRO A 101 11.94 10.00 23.25
N ASN A 102 12.65 11.12 23.04
CA ASN A 102 13.29 11.85 24.12
C ASN A 102 12.23 12.42 25.08
N GLY A 103 12.41 12.17 26.38
CA GLY A 103 11.45 12.51 27.44
C GLY A 103 11.10 11.32 28.34
N TRP A 104 11.25 10.10 27.81
CA TRP A 104 11.10 8.84 28.56
C TRP A 104 12.45 8.36 29.09
N ALA A 105 13.36 9.31 29.34
CA ALA A 105 14.74 9.10 29.74
C ALA A 105 14.85 8.46 31.13
N THR A 106 14.65 7.16 31.19
CA THR A 106 15.84 6.34 31.33
C THR A 106 16.15 5.86 29.92
N SER A 107 17.38 6.02 29.47
CA SER A 107 17.91 5.08 28.47
C SER A 107 17.42 3.66 28.80
N ASP A 108 17.37 2.77 27.82
CA ASP A 108 17.32 1.36 28.19
C ASP A 108 18.41 1.07 29.25
N SER A 109 18.33 -0.08 29.92
CA SER A 109 19.33 -0.44 30.95
C SER A 109 20.81 -0.37 30.46
N SER A 110 21.02 -0.17 29.16
CA SER A 110 22.30 -0.07 28.45
C SER A 110 22.70 1.36 28.01
N GLY A 111 21.88 2.40 28.17
CA GLY A 111 22.27 3.77 27.80
C GLY A 111 21.83 4.23 26.39
N HIS A 112 21.02 3.47 25.66
CA HIS A 112 20.67 3.77 24.27
C HIS A 112 19.58 4.85 24.13
N ASN A 113 19.67 5.67 23.08
CA ASN A 113 18.68 6.65 22.64
C ASN A 113 18.71 6.82 21.12
N GLY A 114 17.65 7.41 20.54
CA GLY A 114 17.58 7.77 19.13
C GLY A 114 16.91 6.74 18.23
N THR A 115 17.16 6.85 16.91
CA THR A 115 16.58 5.97 15.89
C THR A 115 17.16 4.56 15.98
N PHE A 116 16.35 3.53 15.72
CA PHE A 116 16.80 2.15 15.70
C PHE A 116 16.30 1.40 14.46
N ILE A 117 16.97 0.30 14.14
CA ILE A 117 16.50 -0.73 13.22
C ILE A 117 16.77 -2.10 13.82
N GLY A 118 15.80 -3.00 13.69
CA GLY A 118 15.92 -4.37 14.16
C GLY A 118 15.31 -5.37 13.20
N ILE A 119 15.57 -6.63 13.51
CA ILE A 119 14.99 -7.80 12.84
C ILE A 119 14.47 -8.79 13.88
N TRP A 120 13.27 -9.30 13.64
CA TRP A 120 12.70 -10.43 14.35
C TRP A 120 12.75 -11.66 13.45
N THR A 121 13.28 -12.76 13.97
CA THR A 121 13.41 -14.03 13.24
C THR A 121 12.67 -15.13 14.00
N ASN A 122 11.82 -15.88 13.29
CA ASN A 122 11.14 -17.04 13.83
C ASN A 122 12.04 -18.28 13.69
N GLN A 123 12.59 -18.75 14.81
CA GLN A 123 13.48 -19.92 14.87
C GLN A 123 12.76 -21.25 15.09
N ASP A 124 11.45 -21.29 14.85
CA ASP A 124 10.65 -22.50 15.03
C ASP A 124 11.18 -23.65 14.16
N PRO A 125 11.53 -24.81 14.75
CA PRO A 125 12.00 -25.97 13.98
C PRO A 125 10.90 -26.60 13.11
N ASN A 126 9.62 -26.31 13.39
CA ASN A 126 8.50 -26.82 12.62
C ASN A 126 8.16 -25.86 11.47
N ASN A 127 7.89 -26.43 10.29
CA ASN A 127 7.37 -25.64 9.19
C ASN A 127 5.88 -25.29 9.42
N ILE A 128 5.38 -24.27 8.73
CA ILE A 128 3.96 -23.87 8.86
C ILE A 128 3.00 -25.01 8.51
N GLN A 129 3.37 -25.90 7.59
CA GLN A 129 2.55 -27.05 7.21
C GLN A 129 2.29 -28.02 8.38
N PHE A 130 3.23 -28.14 9.32
CA PHE A 130 3.04 -28.91 10.55
C PHE A 130 1.87 -28.36 11.36
N TYR A 131 1.79 -27.04 11.57
CA TYR A 131 0.70 -26.40 12.31
C TYR A 131 -0.64 -26.54 11.60
N VAL A 132 -0.66 -26.35 10.27
CA VAL A 132 -1.86 -26.53 9.45
C VAL A 132 -2.40 -27.97 9.55
N ASN A 133 -1.52 -28.97 9.50
CA ASN A 133 -1.89 -30.39 9.53
C ASN A 133 -2.27 -30.87 10.93
N SER A 134 -1.56 -30.39 11.97
CA SER A 134 -1.77 -30.80 13.36
C SER A 134 -2.87 -30.01 14.07
N GLN A 135 -3.33 -28.91 13.47
CA GLN A 135 -4.27 -27.95 14.08
C GLN A 135 -3.74 -27.40 15.42
N GLN A 136 -2.42 -27.34 15.58
CA GLN A 136 -1.78 -26.74 16.75
C GLN A 136 -1.57 -25.23 16.51
N SER A 137 -1.66 -24.46 17.58
CA SER A 137 -1.29 -23.04 17.54
C SER A 137 0.22 -22.86 17.46
N ILE A 138 0.65 -21.91 16.64
CA ILE A 138 2.02 -21.46 16.59
C ILE A 138 2.37 -20.74 17.89
N SER A 139 3.56 -21.00 18.42
CA SER A 139 4.08 -20.25 19.56
C SER A 139 4.87 -19.04 19.09
N CYS A 140 4.64 -17.91 19.74
CA CYS A 140 5.47 -16.72 19.56
C CYS A 140 6.82 -16.82 20.29
N ASP A 141 7.03 -17.81 21.16
CA ASP A 141 8.29 -18.00 21.90
C ASP A 141 9.50 -18.29 20.98
N TYR A 142 9.23 -18.71 19.74
CA TYR A 142 10.27 -18.96 18.75
C TYR A 142 10.71 -17.71 18.00
N PHE A 143 9.98 -16.60 18.12
CA PHE A 143 10.47 -15.31 17.64
C PHE A 143 11.54 -14.79 18.59
N GLN A 144 12.68 -14.43 18.03
CA GLN A 144 13.76 -13.79 18.76
C GLN A 144 14.20 -12.53 18.02
N VAL A 145 14.45 -11.44 18.76
CA VAL A 145 15.18 -10.29 18.22
C VAL A 145 16.58 -10.77 17.94
N GLU A 146 16.87 -11.05 16.68
CA GLU A 146 18.18 -11.57 16.31
C GLU A 146 19.22 -10.45 16.41
N ASN A 147 18.82 -9.20 16.11
CA ASN A 147 19.71 -8.05 16.15
C ASN A 147 18.94 -6.71 16.15
N LEU A 148 19.17 -5.88 17.17
CA LEU A 148 18.68 -4.50 17.26
C LEU A 148 19.87 -3.55 17.28
N GLN A 149 19.83 -2.51 16.45
CA GLN A 149 20.91 -1.54 16.29
C GLN A 149 20.41 -0.11 16.44
N PHE A 150 21.14 0.70 17.20
CA PHE A 150 20.82 2.10 17.47
C PHE A 150 21.71 3.06 16.67
N ILE A 151 21.10 4.12 16.16
CA ILE A 151 21.72 5.23 15.43
C ILE A 151 21.53 6.49 16.28
N SER A 152 22.22 6.53 17.42
CA SER A 152 22.06 7.55 18.48
C SER A 152 22.60 8.95 18.16
N THR A 153 23.29 9.10 17.03
CA THR A 153 23.93 10.38 16.64
C THR A 153 22.92 11.42 16.13
N TYR A 154 21.72 10.98 15.75
CA TYR A 154 20.72 11.83 15.10
C TYR A 154 19.48 11.97 15.99
N GLY A 155 18.87 13.15 15.95
CA GLY A 155 17.61 13.41 16.64
C GLY A 155 16.41 12.81 15.89
N HIS A 156 15.22 13.21 16.32
CA HIS A 156 13.96 12.80 15.70
C HIS A 156 13.97 12.96 14.18
N GLN A 157 13.48 11.94 13.47
CA GLN A 157 13.42 11.90 12.01
C GLN A 157 11.96 11.86 11.54
N GLU A 158 11.38 13.03 11.24
CA GLU A 158 10.00 13.16 10.77
C GLU A 158 9.72 12.34 9.50
N PHE A 159 10.72 12.28 8.61
CA PHE A 159 10.67 11.54 7.36
C PHE A 159 11.66 10.38 7.43
N PHE A 160 11.12 9.19 7.71
CA PHE A 160 11.88 7.96 7.83
C PHE A 160 11.21 6.87 6.99
N VAL A 161 11.93 6.35 5.99
CA VAL A 161 11.45 5.24 5.17
C VAL A 161 12.49 4.13 5.10
N VAL A 162 12.02 2.90 5.07
CA VAL A 162 12.86 1.71 4.88
C VAL A 162 12.43 1.01 3.61
N ALA A 163 13.40 0.49 2.88
CA ALA A 163 13.18 -0.45 1.80
C ALA A 163 13.97 -1.73 2.07
N ILE A 164 13.31 -2.88 1.93
CA ILE A 164 13.91 -4.18 2.15
C ILE A 164 14.27 -4.81 0.81
N GLU A 165 15.47 -5.38 0.73
CA GLU A 165 15.88 -6.17 -0.44
C GLU A 165 14.88 -7.33 -0.64
N PRO A 166 14.53 -7.73 -1.89
CA PRO A 166 13.46 -8.70 -2.11
C PRO A 166 13.60 -10.04 -1.37
N TYR A 167 14.80 -10.58 -1.19
CA TYR A 167 15.03 -11.78 -0.36
C TYR A 167 15.22 -11.46 1.12
N GLY A 168 15.19 -10.19 1.51
CA GLY A 168 15.33 -9.71 2.88
C GLY A 168 16.74 -9.83 3.43
N GLN A 169 17.79 -9.87 2.59
CA GLN A 169 19.16 -10.03 3.07
C GLN A 169 19.72 -8.79 3.77
N TYR A 170 19.18 -7.62 3.44
CA TYR A 170 19.52 -6.35 4.06
C TYR A 170 18.35 -5.36 3.96
N ALA A 171 18.41 -4.33 4.81
CA ALA A 171 17.51 -3.18 4.79
C ALA A 171 18.26 -1.91 4.41
N ILE A 172 17.60 -0.99 3.71
CA ILE A 172 18.10 0.36 3.44
C ILE A 172 17.15 1.36 4.10
N GLY A 173 17.64 2.09 5.10
CA GLY A 173 16.91 3.18 5.72
C GLY A 173 17.34 4.53 5.13
N MET A 174 16.36 5.40 4.88
CA MET A 174 16.53 6.71 4.29
C MET A 174 15.81 7.76 5.14
N THR A 175 16.54 8.80 5.51
CA THR A 175 16.02 9.94 6.27
C THR A 175 16.50 11.25 5.67
N THR A 176 15.99 12.36 6.22
CA THR A 176 16.47 13.70 5.87
C THR A 176 17.97 13.88 6.18
N ASP A 177 18.45 13.30 7.29
CA ASP A 177 19.79 13.54 7.83
C ASP A 177 20.81 12.44 7.52
N PHE A 178 20.37 11.20 7.33
CA PHE A 178 21.24 10.07 7.01
C PHE A 178 20.57 8.99 6.17
N ILE A 179 21.40 8.13 5.59
CA ILE A 179 21.01 6.92 4.87
C ILE A 179 21.90 5.79 5.35
N PHE A 180 21.36 4.60 5.52
CA PHE A 180 22.15 3.44 5.92
C PHE A 180 21.75 2.16 5.18
N THR A 181 22.66 1.20 5.19
CA THR A 181 22.38 -0.21 4.88
C THR A 181 22.63 -1.05 6.12
N TYR A 182 21.69 -1.93 6.45
CA TYR A 182 21.75 -2.81 7.60
C TYR A 182 21.76 -4.27 7.14
N TYR A 183 22.81 -5.01 7.51
CA TYR A 183 23.01 -6.42 7.17
C TYR A 183 22.93 -7.29 8.43
N PRO A 184 21.74 -7.80 8.80
CA PRO A 184 21.57 -8.52 10.06
C PRO A 184 22.32 -9.86 10.11
N PHE A 185 22.30 -10.66 9.04
CA PHE A 185 22.76 -12.05 9.07
C PHE A 185 24.26 -12.25 8.84
N SER A 186 24.92 -11.35 8.10
CA SER A 186 26.32 -11.55 7.71
C SER A 186 27.29 -11.09 8.78
N SER A 187 26.98 -9.96 9.42
CA SER A 187 27.92 -9.26 10.29
C SER A 187 27.25 -8.36 11.32
N SER A 188 25.91 -8.32 11.34
CA SER A 188 25.15 -7.40 12.18
C SER A 188 25.51 -5.92 11.98
N ASN A 189 26.13 -5.57 10.85
CA ASN A 189 26.71 -4.26 10.62
C ASN A 189 25.71 -3.28 10.00
N ILE A 190 25.81 -2.03 10.44
CA ILE A 190 25.22 -0.86 9.77
C ILE A 190 26.31 -0.10 9.03
N THR A 191 26.13 0.09 7.73
CA THR A 191 26.89 1.05 6.95
C THR A 191 26.10 2.35 6.84
N LEU A 192 26.56 3.40 7.51
CA LEU A 192 25.87 4.68 7.62
C LEU A 192 26.56 5.76 6.77
N LYS A 193 25.77 6.62 6.12
CA LYS A 193 26.20 7.83 5.43
C LYS A 193 25.33 9.02 5.83
N GLN A 194 25.95 10.18 6.00
CA GLN A 194 25.20 11.44 6.10
C GLN A 194 24.42 11.68 4.79
N SER A 195 23.21 12.23 4.88
CA SER A 195 22.34 12.46 3.71
C SER A 195 22.82 13.60 2.83
N THR A 196 23.40 14.66 3.41
CA THR A 196 23.88 15.83 2.66
C THR A 196 24.85 15.48 1.52
N PRO A 197 25.87 14.59 1.70
CA PRO A 197 26.74 14.16 0.60
C PRO A 197 26.10 13.14 -0.34
N VAL A 198 24.92 12.58 -0.01
CA VAL A 198 24.25 11.60 -0.86
C VAL A 198 23.31 12.27 -1.86
N TRP A 199 22.50 13.23 -1.41
CA TRP A 199 21.54 13.90 -2.28
C TRP A 199 22.22 14.90 -3.23
N PRO A 200 21.86 14.92 -4.53
CA PRO A 200 22.53 15.78 -5.51
C PRO A 200 22.49 17.26 -5.10
N HIS A 201 23.58 17.98 -5.40
CA HIS A 201 23.73 19.41 -5.11
C HIS A 201 23.57 19.80 -3.62
N ASN A 202 23.83 18.87 -2.70
CA ASN A 202 23.63 19.06 -1.26
C ASN A 202 22.19 19.48 -0.92
N ALA A 203 21.22 18.98 -1.70
CA ALA A 203 19.81 19.26 -1.47
C ALA A 203 19.35 18.66 -0.14
N THR A 204 18.42 19.34 0.53
CA THR A 204 17.61 18.72 1.59
C THR A 204 16.49 17.93 0.92
N PHE A 205 16.49 16.62 1.12
CA PHE A 205 15.49 15.72 0.56
C PHE A 205 14.70 15.06 1.69
N TYR A 206 13.37 15.07 1.56
CA TYR A 206 12.44 14.41 2.46
C TYR A 206 11.97 13.11 1.81
N PRO A 207 12.50 11.94 2.21
CA PRO A 207 12.10 10.67 1.65
C PRO A 207 10.71 10.28 2.17
N LEU A 208 9.80 9.90 1.28
CA LEU A 208 8.38 9.66 1.60
C LEU A 208 7.91 8.25 1.26
N ALA A 209 8.56 7.60 0.30
CA ALA A 209 8.36 6.18 0.02
C ALA A 209 9.59 5.61 -0.69
N ALA A 210 9.85 4.33 -0.49
CA ALA A 210 10.93 3.63 -1.18
C ALA A 210 10.59 2.17 -1.41
N ASP A 211 11.25 1.57 -2.39
CA ASP A 211 11.22 0.13 -2.64
C ASP A 211 12.55 -0.31 -3.26
N ALA A 212 12.97 -1.54 -2.98
CA ALA A 212 14.32 -2.01 -3.30
C ALA A 212 14.33 -3.26 -4.17
N THR A 213 15.41 -3.39 -4.94
CA THR A 213 15.83 -4.64 -5.61
C THR A 213 17.13 -5.13 -4.98
N GLY A 214 17.69 -6.22 -5.50
CA GLY A 214 19.05 -6.65 -5.13
C GLY A 214 20.18 -5.70 -5.56
N THR A 215 19.91 -4.72 -6.43
CA THR A 215 20.98 -3.87 -7.01
C THR A 215 20.78 -2.37 -6.84
N PHE A 216 19.53 -1.92 -6.87
CA PHE A 216 19.16 -0.51 -6.71
C PHE A 216 17.91 -0.36 -5.84
N THR A 217 17.72 0.85 -5.33
CA THR A 217 16.54 1.28 -4.58
C THR A 217 15.95 2.51 -5.26
N VAL A 218 14.62 2.53 -5.40
CA VAL A 218 13.92 3.73 -5.85
C VAL A 218 13.31 4.40 -4.64
N VAL A 219 13.57 5.70 -4.48
CA VAL A 219 12.98 6.52 -3.43
C VAL A 219 12.26 7.71 -4.05
N ALA A 220 11.02 7.94 -3.63
CA ALA A 220 10.25 9.11 -3.97
C ALA A 220 10.16 10.03 -2.75
N GLY A 221 10.25 11.32 -3.00
CA GLY A 221 10.24 12.31 -1.95
C GLY A 221 10.17 13.74 -2.46
N LEU A 222 10.52 14.68 -1.60
CA LEU A 222 10.49 16.11 -1.88
C LEU A 222 11.88 16.73 -1.70
N VAL A 223 12.39 17.40 -2.72
CA VAL A 223 13.55 18.28 -2.61
C VAL A 223 13.10 19.66 -2.12
N LYS A 224 13.64 20.12 -0.98
CA LYS A 224 13.38 21.46 -0.46
C LYS A 224 14.06 22.51 -1.35
N ASN A 225 13.27 23.46 -1.86
CA ASN A 225 13.78 24.60 -2.62
C ASN A 225 14.10 25.79 -1.70
N SER A 226 14.68 26.85 -2.26
CA SER A 226 14.98 28.07 -1.51
C SER A 226 13.72 28.71 -0.94
N ALA A 227 13.88 29.41 0.19
CA ALA A 227 12.80 30.15 0.86
C ALA A 227 12.25 31.34 0.05
N GLN A 228 12.75 31.59 -1.16
CA GLN A 228 12.25 32.62 -2.08
C GLN A 228 11.65 32.01 -3.35
N SER A 229 11.75 30.70 -3.54
CA SER A 229 11.14 30.02 -4.69
C SER A 229 9.61 30.05 -4.60
N GLN A 230 8.96 30.20 -5.75
CA GLN A 230 7.49 30.07 -5.86
C GLN A 230 7.06 28.62 -5.59
N VAL A 231 7.80 27.65 -6.11
CA VAL A 231 7.65 26.22 -5.80
C VAL A 231 8.59 25.90 -4.65
N ARG A 232 8.04 25.59 -3.47
CA ARG A 232 8.83 25.45 -2.24
C ARG A 232 9.43 24.07 -2.03
N ALA A 233 8.83 23.05 -2.62
CA ALA A 233 9.35 21.69 -2.66
C ALA A 233 9.12 21.10 -4.05
N THR A 234 10.09 20.36 -4.56
CA THR A 234 10.04 19.70 -5.86
C THR A 234 9.85 18.20 -5.65
N PRO A 235 8.78 17.57 -6.17
CA PRO A 235 8.64 16.12 -6.14
C PRO A 235 9.73 15.47 -6.98
N THR A 236 10.47 14.56 -6.38
CA THR A 236 11.64 13.95 -7.00
C THR A 236 11.69 12.46 -6.70
N VAL A 237 12.05 11.69 -7.72
CA VAL A 237 12.33 10.26 -7.64
C VAL A 237 13.82 10.08 -7.87
N TYR A 238 14.51 9.44 -6.92
CA TYR A 238 15.90 9.06 -7.05
C TYR A 238 16.04 7.54 -7.19
N VAL A 239 17.09 7.14 -7.91
CA VAL A 239 17.56 5.76 -7.94
C VAL A 239 18.91 5.72 -7.23
N LEU A 240 19.00 4.94 -6.16
CA LEU A 240 20.22 4.67 -5.41
C LEU A 240 20.81 3.33 -5.83
N ARG A 241 22.14 3.26 -5.90
CA ARG A 241 22.85 1.99 -5.98
C ARG A 241 23.01 1.40 -4.59
N ASN A 242 22.60 0.16 -4.37
CA ASN A 242 22.57 -0.43 -3.04
C ASN A 242 23.95 -0.71 -2.45
N SER A 243 24.94 -1.03 -3.28
CA SER A 243 26.29 -1.38 -2.82
C SER A 243 27.05 -0.23 -2.18
N ASN A 244 26.68 1.02 -2.46
CA ASN A 244 27.39 2.19 -1.96
C ASN A 244 26.47 3.38 -1.64
N LEU A 245 25.15 3.21 -1.71
CA LEU A 245 24.14 4.25 -1.46
C LEU A 245 24.35 5.54 -2.29
N SER A 246 24.96 5.46 -3.48
CA SER A 246 25.12 6.63 -4.35
C SER A 246 23.92 6.80 -5.26
N ILE A 247 23.50 8.05 -5.48
CA ILE A 247 22.47 8.39 -6.46
C ILE A 247 23.02 8.18 -7.87
N ILE A 248 22.34 7.37 -8.67
CA ILE A 248 22.75 7.00 -10.03
C ILE A 248 21.80 7.52 -11.10
N ALA A 249 20.55 7.84 -10.74
CA ALA A 249 19.60 8.49 -11.63
C ALA A 249 18.57 9.30 -10.83
N SER A 250 17.92 10.25 -11.49
CA SER A 250 16.89 11.08 -10.88
C SER A 250 15.85 11.54 -11.90
N TRP A 251 14.62 11.74 -11.45
CA TRP A 251 13.58 12.44 -12.17
C TRP A 251 12.88 13.42 -11.23
N SER A 252 12.60 14.64 -11.70
CA SER A 252 11.90 15.66 -10.90
C SER A 252 10.69 16.19 -11.65
N TYR A 253 9.57 16.31 -10.93
CA TYR A 253 8.35 16.89 -11.46
C TYR A 253 8.48 18.41 -11.55
N SER A 254 8.28 18.95 -12.74
CA SER A 254 8.25 20.40 -12.98
C SER A 254 6.79 20.84 -13.04
N ALA A 255 6.27 21.43 -11.96
CA ALA A 255 4.94 22.00 -11.96
C ALA A 255 4.85 23.16 -12.97
N THR A 256 3.77 23.21 -13.75
CA THR A 256 3.43 24.39 -14.54
C THR A 256 3.15 25.58 -13.62
N SER A 257 3.68 26.75 -13.96
CA SER A 257 3.45 27.95 -13.14
C SER A 257 1.95 28.28 -13.07
N ASN A 258 1.49 28.70 -11.89
CA ASN A 258 0.08 29.01 -11.59
C ASN A 258 -0.91 27.84 -11.68
N ALA A 259 -0.43 26.60 -11.80
CA ALA A 259 -1.30 25.44 -11.64
C ALA A 259 -1.61 25.21 -10.14
N TRP A 260 -2.76 24.62 -9.80
CA TRP A 260 -3.13 24.35 -8.40
C TRP A 260 -2.04 23.55 -7.64
N GLN A 261 -1.30 22.69 -8.36
CA GLN A 261 -0.15 21.95 -7.87
C GLN A 261 0.98 22.85 -7.34
N SER A 262 1.15 24.06 -7.91
CA SER A 262 2.16 25.03 -7.45
C SER A 262 1.79 25.68 -6.12
N TYR A 263 0.50 25.82 -5.81
CA TYR A 263 -0.01 26.42 -4.57
C TYR A 263 -0.03 25.45 -3.39
N LEU A 264 0.05 24.15 -3.65
CA LEU A 264 0.05 23.12 -2.61
C LEU A 264 1.40 22.98 -1.90
N THR A 265 2.39 23.85 -2.13
CA THR A 265 3.79 23.58 -1.77
C THR A 265 4.24 24.02 -0.37
N TYR A 266 3.39 24.59 0.50
CA TYR A 266 3.91 25.21 1.74
C TYR A 266 3.26 24.89 3.10
N SER A 267 2.02 24.39 3.20
CA SER A 267 1.55 24.01 4.54
C SER A 267 2.16 22.66 4.92
N ASN A 268 3.10 22.67 5.86
CA ASN A 268 3.59 21.49 6.58
C ASN A 268 4.51 20.54 5.78
N SER A 269 5.52 21.03 5.06
CA SER A 269 6.54 20.12 4.46
C SER A 269 7.59 19.66 5.47
N ASP A 270 7.74 20.38 6.58
CA ASP A 270 8.73 20.11 7.63
C ASP A 270 8.09 19.31 8.79
N SER A 271 6.82 18.92 8.63
CA SER A 271 6.08 18.02 9.52
C SER A 271 5.24 17.07 8.68
N TRP A 272 4.80 15.96 9.25
CA TRP A 272 4.02 14.96 8.56
C TRP A 272 2.66 15.54 8.15
N SER A 273 2.24 15.19 6.93
CA SER A 273 0.91 15.49 6.40
C SER A 273 0.48 14.42 5.42
N SER A 274 -0.74 13.90 5.60
CA SER A 274 -1.36 12.90 4.73
C SER A 274 -1.32 13.28 3.25
N LYS A 275 -1.37 14.59 2.96
CA LYS A 275 -1.28 15.15 1.62
C LYS A 275 0.04 14.81 0.92
N TYR A 276 1.16 14.84 1.64
CA TYR A 276 2.49 14.58 1.05
C TYR A 276 2.89 13.12 1.12
N THR A 277 2.01 12.21 1.56
CA THR A 277 2.27 10.78 1.42
C THR A 277 2.60 10.46 -0.03
N MET A 278 3.56 9.58 -0.25
CA MET A 278 3.88 9.04 -1.57
C MET A 278 3.89 7.53 -1.46
N SER A 279 3.89 6.87 -2.60
CA SER A 279 4.05 5.42 -2.65
C SER A 279 4.97 5.04 -3.79
N VAL A 280 5.78 4.01 -3.59
CA VAL A 280 6.69 3.45 -4.59
C VAL A 280 6.53 1.95 -4.55
N LYS A 281 6.36 1.32 -5.72
CA LYS A 281 6.48 -0.13 -5.83
C LYS A 281 7.11 -0.57 -7.14
N ILE A 282 8.19 -1.34 -7.02
CA ILE A 282 8.90 -2.00 -8.10
C ILE A 282 8.14 -3.29 -8.43
N ASN A 283 7.94 -3.54 -9.72
CA ASN A 283 7.27 -4.76 -10.14
C ASN A 283 8.19 -5.95 -9.88
N SER A 284 7.74 -6.88 -9.05
CA SER A 284 8.52 -8.06 -8.65
C SER A 284 8.86 -8.95 -9.85
N ALA A 285 7.93 -9.10 -10.80
CA ALA A 285 8.13 -9.89 -12.02
C ALA A 285 8.95 -9.17 -13.11
N ASP A 286 9.05 -7.84 -13.06
CA ASP A 286 9.85 -7.04 -13.97
C ASP A 286 10.42 -5.82 -13.25
N SER A 287 11.60 -5.97 -12.65
CA SER A 287 12.21 -4.93 -11.82
C SER A 287 12.52 -3.63 -12.57
N ALA A 288 12.45 -3.61 -13.90
CA ALA A 288 12.58 -2.38 -14.67
C ALA A 288 11.36 -1.46 -14.51
N ARG A 289 10.21 -1.95 -14.04
CA ARG A 289 8.96 -1.19 -13.98
C ARG A 289 8.67 -0.74 -12.57
N VAL A 290 8.42 0.55 -12.40
CA VAL A 290 8.20 1.15 -11.08
C VAL A 290 6.96 2.04 -11.12
N LEU A 291 6.02 1.77 -10.21
CA LEU A 291 4.89 2.65 -9.96
C LEU A 291 5.24 3.62 -8.85
N VAL A 292 4.93 4.89 -9.07
CA VAL A 292 5.07 5.93 -8.05
C VAL A 292 3.76 6.71 -7.98
N GLY A 293 3.13 6.71 -6.81
CA GLY A 293 1.92 7.48 -6.54
C GLY A 293 2.23 8.80 -5.83
N MET A 294 1.64 9.89 -6.32
CA MET A 294 1.77 11.24 -5.73
C MET A 294 0.39 11.88 -5.58
N PRO A 295 -0.29 11.65 -4.44
CA PRO A 295 -1.66 12.09 -4.14
C PRO A 295 -1.87 13.59 -4.26
N PHE A 296 -0.91 14.40 -3.79
CA PHE A 296 -1.04 15.85 -3.82
C PHE A 296 -1.01 16.46 -5.22
N ILE A 297 -0.46 15.77 -6.23
CA ILE A 297 -0.61 16.13 -7.65
C ILE A 297 -1.59 15.24 -8.39
N ASN A 298 -2.32 14.40 -7.65
CA ASN A 298 -3.36 13.53 -8.15
C ASN A 298 -2.95 12.65 -9.34
N THR A 299 -1.75 12.08 -9.26
CA THR A 299 -1.12 11.38 -10.38
C THR A 299 -0.38 10.14 -9.91
N ILE A 300 -0.51 9.06 -10.70
CA ILE A 300 0.42 7.93 -10.66
C ILE A 300 1.35 7.98 -11.86
N PHE A 301 2.59 7.61 -11.66
CA PHE A 301 3.63 7.56 -12.68
C PHE A 301 4.11 6.12 -12.84
N LEU A 302 4.23 5.68 -14.09
CA LEU A 302 4.92 4.47 -14.46
C LEU A 302 6.29 4.86 -15.00
N PHE A 303 7.32 4.51 -14.25
CA PHE A 303 8.71 4.68 -14.65
C PHE A 303 9.29 3.38 -15.21
N VAL A 304 10.23 3.55 -16.12
CA VAL A 304 11.13 2.49 -16.57
C VAL A 304 12.54 2.81 -16.08
N VAL A 305 13.09 1.88 -15.31
CA VAL A 305 14.46 1.89 -14.80
C VAL A 305 15.28 0.94 -15.67
N SER A 306 16.26 1.47 -16.39
CA SER A 306 17.10 0.65 -17.30
C SER A 306 18.50 0.41 -16.73
N ASN A 307 19.18 -0.60 -17.28
CA ASN A 307 20.58 -0.92 -17.00
C ASN A 307 20.89 -1.01 -15.50
N ASN A 308 20.09 -1.77 -14.74
CA ASN A 308 20.24 -1.97 -13.29
C ASN A 308 20.32 -0.63 -12.51
N GLY A 309 19.44 0.31 -12.85
CA GLY A 309 19.32 1.59 -12.14
C GLY A 309 20.07 2.76 -12.76
N SER A 310 20.82 2.57 -13.84
CA SER A 310 21.65 3.66 -14.40
C SER A 310 20.86 4.81 -15.02
N SER A 311 19.57 4.61 -15.28
CA SER A 311 18.67 5.69 -15.68
C SER A 311 17.24 5.39 -15.25
N ILE A 312 16.47 6.45 -15.08
CA ILE A 312 15.03 6.40 -14.85
C ILE A 312 14.35 7.30 -15.88
N SER A 313 13.33 6.78 -16.57
CA SER A 313 12.54 7.54 -17.54
C SER A 313 11.05 7.37 -17.26
N LEU A 314 10.30 8.45 -17.46
CA LEU A 314 8.85 8.40 -17.35
C LEU A 314 8.29 7.72 -18.61
N ALA A 315 7.62 6.58 -18.44
CA ALA A 315 6.97 5.88 -19.54
C ALA A 315 5.53 6.36 -19.73
N SER A 316 4.78 6.51 -18.65
CA SER A 316 3.39 6.97 -18.70
C SER A 316 2.95 7.55 -17.36
N SER A 317 1.89 8.37 -17.38
CA SER A 317 1.26 8.90 -16.17
C SER A 317 -0.26 8.82 -16.30
N GLY A 318 -0.94 8.46 -15.22
CA GLY A 318 -2.40 8.51 -15.12
C GLY A 318 -2.83 9.54 -14.09
N SER A 319 -3.92 10.26 -14.36
CA SER A 319 -4.59 11.16 -13.41
C SER A 319 -6.08 10.82 -13.35
N ASN A 320 -6.68 10.96 -12.16
CA ASN A 320 -8.11 10.71 -11.93
C ASN A 320 -8.95 12.00 -12.02
N GLY A 321 -8.44 13.07 -12.64
CA GLY A 321 -9.19 14.31 -12.83
C GLY A 321 -9.31 15.18 -11.58
N GLN A 322 -10.55 15.51 -11.17
CA GLN A 322 -10.85 16.58 -10.20
C GLN A 322 -10.69 16.19 -8.72
N TYR A 323 -10.79 14.90 -8.38
CA TYR A 323 -10.66 14.45 -6.99
C TYR A 323 -9.19 14.28 -6.64
N VAL A 324 -8.80 14.88 -5.53
CA VAL A 324 -7.49 14.79 -4.92
C VAL A 324 -7.33 13.45 -4.20
N GLY A 325 -6.13 12.84 -4.27
CA GLY A 325 -5.78 11.65 -3.46
C GLY A 325 -5.38 10.42 -4.26
N TYR A 326 -5.22 10.54 -5.58
CA TYR A 326 -4.86 9.42 -6.45
C TYR A 326 -3.41 8.99 -6.28
N GLY A 327 -3.20 7.71 -5.91
CA GLY A 327 -1.87 7.14 -5.70
C GLY A 327 -1.39 7.22 -4.25
N LYS A 328 -2.29 7.24 -3.26
CA LYS A 328 -1.90 7.22 -1.83
C LYS A 328 -1.09 5.97 -1.50
N SER A 329 -1.44 4.86 -2.12
CA SER A 329 -0.70 3.62 -2.08
C SER A 329 -0.76 2.95 -3.46
N VAL A 330 0.32 2.30 -3.89
CA VAL A 330 0.40 1.55 -5.14
C VAL A 330 0.99 0.18 -4.84
N ALA A 331 0.42 -0.85 -5.46
CA ALA A 331 0.81 -2.23 -5.22
C ALA A 331 0.72 -3.03 -6.51
N TRP A 332 1.72 -3.86 -6.79
CA TRP A 332 1.69 -4.79 -7.93
C TRP A 332 1.05 -6.10 -7.50
N LEU A 333 0.02 -6.54 -8.23
CA LEU A 333 -0.64 -7.83 -8.01
C LEU A 333 0.02 -8.90 -8.89
N THR A 334 0.30 -8.54 -10.15
CA THR A 334 1.01 -9.41 -11.09
C THR A 334 1.94 -8.57 -11.97
N SER A 335 2.61 -9.20 -12.93
CA SER A 335 3.43 -8.49 -13.93
C SER A 335 2.66 -7.44 -14.73
N SER A 336 1.32 -7.52 -14.82
CA SER A 336 0.49 -6.61 -15.62
C SER A 336 -0.71 -6.04 -14.88
N GLN A 337 -0.81 -6.30 -13.57
CA GLN A 337 -1.93 -5.85 -12.76
C GLN A 337 -1.43 -5.07 -11.54
N ALA A 338 -2.08 -3.95 -11.25
CA ALA A 338 -1.76 -3.13 -10.10
C ALA A 338 -3.02 -2.67 -9.39
N ALA A 339 -2.92 -2.51 -8.08
CA ALA A 339 -3.90 -1.86 -7.24
C ALA A 339 -3.41 -0.45 -6.89
N VAL A 340 -4.31 0.53 -6.98
CA VAL A 340 -4.02 1.93 -6.67
C VAL A 340 -5.04 2.41 -5.67
N LEU A 341 -4.58 2.82 -4.49
CA LEU A 341 -5.43 3.42 -3.48
C LEU A 341 -5.68 4.89 -3.83
N VAL A 342 -6.96 5.25 -3.85
CA VAL A 342 -7.47 6.57 -4.22
C VAL A 342 -8.31 7.07 -3.06
N SER A 343 -7.82 8.10 -2.38
CA SER A 343 -8.60 8.81 -1.39
C SER A 343 -9.39 9.94 -2.04
N THR A 344 -10.53 10.30 -1.46
CA THR A 344 -11.34 11.44 -1.87
C THR A 344 -11.33 12.46 -0.76
N TYR A 345 -10.70 13.61 -1.02
CA TYR A 345 -10.64 14.72 -0.08
C TYR A 345 -11.50 15.91 -0.55
N SER A 346 -11.82 16.80 0.38
CA SER A 346 -12.27 18.16 0.07
C SER A 346 -11.18 18.92 -0.71
N LEU A 347 -11.57 19.94 -1.48
CA LEU A 347 -10.65 20.70 -2.35
C LEU A 347 -9.48 21.36 -1.58
N ASP A 348 -9.71 21.68 -0.31
CA ASP A 348 -8.73 22.26 0.62
C ASP A 348 -7.91 21.20 1.39
N TYR A 349 -8.11 19.90 1.11
CA TYR A 349 -7.50 18.77 1.83
C TYR A 349 -7.81 18.72 3.34
N SER A 350 -8.85 19.44 3.81
CA SER A 350 -9.20 19.47 5.23
C SER A 350 -10.04 18.28 5.67
N THR A 351 -10.84 17.72 4.76
CA THR A 351 -11.80 16.66 5.05
C THR A 351 -11.57 15.48 4.14
N TRP A 352 -11.40 14.29 4.72
CA TRP A 352 -11.33 13.03 3.99
C TRP A 352 -12.71 12.37 3.97
N TYR A 353 -13.30 12.18 2.79
CA TYR A 353 -14.64 11.59 2.68
C TYR A 353 -14.63 10.07 2.61
N SER A 354 -13.79 9.48 1.76
CA SER A 354 -13.73 8.03 1.53
C SER A 354 -12.49 7.65 0.74
N SER A 355 -12.27 6.35 0.56
CA SER A 355 -11.24 5.79 -0.30
C SER A 355 -11.75 4.60 -1.11
N ASN A 356 -11.17 4.42 -2.29
CA ASN A 356 -11.40 3.29 -3.17
C ASN A 356 -10.06 2.71 -3.63
N ILE A 357 -10.07 1.44 -3.99
CA ILE A 357 -8.93 0.75 -4.61
C ILE A 357 -9.28 0.54 -6.07
N TYR A 358 -8.53 1.18 -6.95
CA TYR A 358 -8.65 1.00 -8.39
C TYR A 358 -7.74 -0.13 -8.85
N LEU A 359 -8.33 -1.12 -9.52
CA LEU A 359 -7.62 -2.25 -10.09
C LEU A 359 -7.39 -1.99 -11.57
N TYR A 360 -6.13 -1.91 -11.96
CA TYR A 360 -5.72 -1.78 -13.35
C TYR A 360 -5.28 -3.16 -13.84
N THR A 361 -5.95 -3.66 -14.89
CA THR A 361 -5.47 -4.82 -15.64
C THR A 361 -4.81 -4.37 -16.94
N SER A 362 -3.89 -5.18 -17.44
CA SER A 362 -3.19 -4.95 -18.72
C SER A 362 -2.25 -3.72 -18.71
N LEU A 363 -1.60 -3.44 -17.59
CA LEU A 363 -0.47 -2.50 -17.58
C LEU A 363 0.66 -3.04 -18.45
N THR A 364 1.04 -2.30 -19.48
CA THR A 364 2.21 -2.59 -20.32
C THR A 364 3.44 -1.83 -19.81
N THR A 365 4.60 -2.05 -20.43
CA THR A 365 5.84 -1.32 -20.12
C THR A 365 5.72 0.18 -20.41
N THR A 366 4.82 0.58 -21.30
CA THR A 366 4.75 1.95 -21.83
C THR A 366 3.50 2.71 -21.42
N THR A 367 2.51 2.07 -20.77
CA THR A 367 1.18 2.69 -20.68
C THR A 367 0.42 2.26 -19.42
N ILE A 368 -0.09 3.26 -18.71
CA ILE A 368 -1.14 3.09 -17.71
C ILE A 368 -2.49 3.24 -18.44
N PRO A 369 -3.42 2.27 -18.34
CA PRO A 369 -4.74 2.40 -18.96
C PRO A 369 -5.47 3.67 -18.49
N SER A 370 -6.22 4.31 -19.38
CA SER A 370 -6.98 5.53 -19.07
C SER A 370 -8.13 5.31 -18.07
N SER A 371 -8.59 4.06 -17.93
CA SER A 371 -9.62 3.65 -16.98
C SER A 371 -9.17 2.42 -16.20
N TYR A 372 -9.55 2.36 -14.93
CA TYR A 372 -9.41 1.14 -14.14
C TYR A 372 -10.35 0.05 -14.67
N SER A 373 -10.00 -1.20 -14.43
CA SER A 373 -10.76 -2.38 -14.85
C SER A 373 -11.80 -2.80 -13.80
N ALA A 374 -11.52 -2.54 -12.52
CA ALA A 374 -12.45 -2.75 -11.42
C ALA A 374 -12.14 -1.79 -10.25
N LEU A 375 -13.06 -1.66 -9.32
CA LEU A 375 -12.91 -0.84 -8.11
C LEU A 375 -13.37 -1.63 -6.88
N ILE A 376 -12.75 -1.39 -5.71
CA ILE A 376 -13.16 -1.93 -4.41
C ILE A 376 -13.31 -0.75 -3.42
N PRO A 377 -14.39 -0.66 -2.63
CA PRO A 377 -15.50 -1.61 -2.57
C PRO A 377 -16.46 -1.54 -3.76
N ASN A 378 -17.11 -2.65 -4.09
CA ASN A 378 -18.17 -2.73 -5.09
C ASN A 378 -19.33 -3.61 -4.60
N ILE A 379 -20.35 -3.83 -5.43
CA ILE A 379 -21.55 -4.62 -5.07
C ILE A 379 -21.24 -6.07 -4.65
N GLN A 380 -20.14 -6.65 -5.13
CA GLN A 380 -19.67 -8.00 -4.77
C GLN A 380 -18.63 -7.95 -3.64
N GLN A 381 -17.88 -6.86 -3.53
CA GLN A 381 -16.78 -6.71 -2.59
C GLN A 381 -17.03 -5.49 -1.70
N GLN A 382 -18.05 -5.57 -0.85
CA GLN A 382 -18.38 -4.51 0.09
C GLN A 382 -17.40 -4.49 1.27
N LEU A 383 -17.08 -3.32 1.82
CA LEU A 383 -16.28 -3.29 3.04
C LEU A 383 -17.07 -3.92 4.20
N PRO A 384 -16.47 -4.82 5.00
CA PRO A 384 -17.11 -5.28 6.22
C PRO A 384 -17.42 -4.09 7.14
N SER A 385 -18.45 -4.22 7.98
CA SER A 385 -18.83 -3.15 8.93
C SER A 385 -17.74 -2.80 9.95
N THR A 386 -16.73 -3.66 10.11
CA THR A 386 -15.55 -3.41 10.95
C THR A 386 -14.49 -2.54 10.26
N ILE A 387 -14.58 -2.34 8.95
CA ILE A 387 -13.60 -1.60 8.14
C ILE A 387 -14.18 -0.25 7.75
N SER A 388 -13.48 0.84 8.08
CA SER A 388 -13.83 2.19 7.66
C SER A 388 -13.69 2.37 6.14
N SER A 389 -14.52 3.22 5.56
CA SER A 389 -14.39 3.63 4.16
C SER A 389 -13.17 4.52 3.90
N GLN A 390 -12.50 5.00 4.95
CA GLN A 390 -11.25 5.75 4.86
C GLN A 390 -10.07 4.78 5.02
N LEU A 391 -9.38 4.51 3.91
CA LEU A 391 -8.28 3.55 3.82
C LEU A 391 -6.92 4.27 3.73
N ILE A 392 -5.94 3.91 4.57
CA ILE A 392 -4.64 4.60 4.64
C ILE A 392 -3.54 3.93 3.82
N GLN A 393 -3.53 2.60 3.71
CA GLN A 393 -2.46 1.85 3.05
C GLN A 393 -3.00 0.61 2.33
N ALA A 394 -2.38 0.23 1.21
CA ALA A 394 -2.62 -1.02 0.53
C ALA A 394 -1.29 -1.69 0.19
N VAL A 395 -1.05 -2.89 0.71
CA VAL A 395 0.16 -3.68 0.45
C VAL A 395 -0.23 -5.00 -0.19
N SER A 396 0.51 -5.44 -1.19
CA SER A 396 0.18 -6.64 -1.96
C SER A 396 1.22 -7.74 -1.80
N THR A 397 0.74 -8.96 -1.95
CA THR A 397 1.52 -10.12 -2.37
C THR A 397 1.15 -10.43 -3.84
N PRO A 398 1.85 -11.36 -4.52
CA PRO A 398 1.41 -11.86 -5.83
C PRO A 398 -0.04 -12.38 -5.87
N GLU A 399 -0.56 -12.83 -4.73
CA GLU A 399 -1.88 -13.46 -4.65
C GLU A 399 -2.88 -12.70 -3.77
N SER A 400 -2.48 -11.67 -3.04
CA SER A 400 -3.35 -11.03 -2.05
C SER A 400 -3.15 -9.52 -1.98
N LEU A 401 -4.16 -8.83 -1.46
CA LEU A 401 -4.09 -7.41 -1.16
C LEU A 401 -4.54 -7.17 0.28
N ALA A 402 -3.66 -6.70 1.13
CA ALA A 402 -4.00 -6.25 2.48
C ALA A 402 -4.24 -4.73 2.47
N VAL A 403 -5.30 -4.31 3.15
CA VAL A 403 -5.76 -2.93 3.19
C VAL A 403 -5.91 -2.51 4.64
N LEU A 404 -5.33 -1.37 5.02
CA LEU A 404 -5.40 -0.79 6.35
C LEU A 404 -6.33 0.42 6.36
N ASP A 405 -7.23 0.48 7.34
CA ASP A 405 -8.13 1.62 7.54
C ASP A 405 -7.61 2.65 8.56
N VAL A 406 -8.29 3.79 8.67
CA VAL A 406 -7.95 4.86 9.63
C VAL A 406 -8.11 4.50 11.10
N ASN A 407 -8.74 3.36 11.42
CA ASN A 407 -8.96 2.90 12.78
C ASN A 407 -7.97 1.79 13.18
N GLY A 408 -7.06 1.40 12.29
CA GLY A 408 -6.11 0.31 12.52
C GLY A 408 -6.63 -1.07 12.14
N ASN A 409 -7.80 -1.19 11.51
CA ASN A 409 -8.33 -2.48 11.07
C ASN A 409 -7.75 -2.88 9.72
N ILE A 410 -7.49 -4.17 9.55
CA ILE A 410 -6.94 -4.75 8.33
C ILE A 410 -7.97 -5.62 7.63
N LEU A 411 -8.15 -5.41 6.32
CA LEU A 411 -8.88 -6.28 5.41
C LEU A 411 -7.91 -6.95 4.44
N LEU A 412 -7.90 -8.28 4.44
CA LEU A 412 -7.11 -9.08 3.51
C LEU A 412 -8.00 -9.67 2.40
N ILE A 413 -7.74 -9.25 1.17
CA ILE A 413 -8.47 -9.69 -0.03
C ILE A 413 -7.60 -10.71 -0.76
N LEU A 414 -8.00 -11.97 -0.69
CA LEU A 414 -7.29 -13.10 -1.26
C LEU A 414 -7.67 -13.32 -2.72
N ALA A 415 -6.71 -13.73 -3.56
CA ALA A 415 -7.00 -14.16 -4.90
C ALA A 415 -7.92 -15.38 -4.89
N THR A 416 -8.86 -15.38 -5.81
CA THR A 416 -9.81 -16.47 -5.99
C THR A 416 -9.67 -17.06 -7.38
N PRO A 417 -9.89 -18.38 -7.57
CA PRO A 417 -9.79 -19.01 -8.88
C PRO A 417 -10.83 -18.48 -9.86
N ALA A 418 -10.66 -18.81 -11.14
CA ALA A 418 -11.63 -18.49 -12.17
C ALA A 418 -13.05 -18.99 -11.78
N GLY A 419 -14.06 -18.20 -12.12
CA GLY A 419 -15.47 -18.45 -11.78
C GLY A 419 -15.88 -18.09 -10.35
N THR A 420 -14.97 -17.59 -9.51
CA THR A 420 -15.26 -17.12 -8.13
C THR A 420 -14.65 -15.75 -7.88
N TYR A 421 -15.28 -14.91 -7.05
CA TYR A 421 -14.73 -13.63 -6.60
C TYR A 421 -14.40 -13.66 -5.10
N ALA A 422 -13.58 -12.71 -4.67
CA ALA A 422 -13.18 -12.53 -3.27
C ALA A 422 -14.25 -11.69 -2.54
N ALA A 423 -15.22 -12.35 -1.93
CA ALA A 423 -16.28 -11.70 -1.15
C ALA A 423 -15.72 -11.18 0.18
N THR A 424 -16.10 -9.95 0.54
CA THR A 424 -15.60 -9.25 1.73
C THR A 424 -16.72 -8.87 2.68
N ASP A 425 -17.94 -9.39 2.49
CA ASP A 425 -19.10 -9.05 3.31
C ASP A 425 -19.07 -9.67 4.71
N SER A 426 -19.71 -9.01 5.68
CA SER A 426 -19.74 -9.45 7.08
C SER A 426 -20.48 -10.78 7.30
N SER A 427 -21.37 -11.17 6.38
CA SER A 427 -22.05 -12.47 6.39
C SER A 427 -21.16 -13.65 6.02
N SER A 428 -20.02 -13.42 5.35
CA SER A 428 -19.06 -14.47 5.00
C SER A 428 -17.84 -14.53 5.93
N LEU A 429 -17.68 -13.56 6.84
CA LEU A 429 -16.68 -13.58 7.90
C LEU A 429 -17.13 -14.53 9.02
N SER A 430 -16.55 -15.72 9.09
CA SER A 430 -16.82 -16.67 10.16
C SER A 430 -16.21 -16.17 11.48
N GLY A 431 -17.05 -15.67 12.39
CA GLY A 431 -16.68 -15.47 13.80
C GLY A 431 -16.34 -14.03 14.17
N THR A 432 -16.47 -13.75 15.46
CA THR A 432 -16.15 -12.48 16.14
C THR A 432 -14.78 -11.94 15.73
N ALA A 433 -14.74 -10.77 15.08
CA ALA A 433 -13.64 -9.81 15.04
C ALA A 433 -12.21 -10.41 15.10
N SER A 434 -11.89 -11.39 14.25
CA SER A 434 -10.49 -11.75 14.01
C SER A 434 -9.91 -10.66 13.11
N ILE A 435 -9.04 -9.80 13.65
CA ILE A 435 -8.21 -8.91 12.83
C ILE A 435 -6.99 -9.73 12.40
N PRO A 436 -6.62 -9.73 11.10
CA PRO A 436 -7.31 -9.10 9.97
C PRO A 436 -8.61 -9.82 9.56
N ALA A 437 -9.58 -9.05 9.06
CA ALA A 437 -10.74 -9.60 8.37
C ALA A 437 -10.27 -10.19 7.02
N VAL A 438 -10.70 -11.42 6.68
CA VAL A 438 -10.21 -12.12 5.49
C VAL A 438 -11.35 -12.41 4.52
N SER A 439 -11.18 -12.07 3.24
CA SER A 439 -12.18 -12.34 2.21
C SER A 439 -12.42 -13.84 2.01
N SER A 440 -13.63 -14.22 1.64
CA SER A 440 -14.01 -15.60 1.29
C SER A 440 -14.16 -15.77 -0.24
N SER A 441 -14.01 -17.02 -0.72
CA SER A 441 -14.25 -17.34 -2.12
C SER A 441 -15.73 -17.62 -2.38
N THR A 442 -16.36 -16.81 -3.22
CA THR A 442 -17.79 -16.95 -3.57
C THR A 442 -17.96 -17.11 -5.06
N ALA A 443 -18.83 -18.05 -5.49
CA ALA A 443 -19.11 -18.28 -6.90
C ALA A 443 -19.71 -17.04 -7.58
N CYS A 444 -19.30 -16.78 -8.82
CA CYS A 444 -19.91 -15.75 -9.65
C CYS A 444 -21.42 -16.01 -9.76
N ILE A 445 -22.22 -14.98 -9.50
CA ILE A 445 -23.67 -15.04 -9.67
C ILE A 445 -24.00 -15.25 -11.16
N VAL A 446 -25.15 -15.85 -11.41
CA VAL A 446 -25.63 -16.13 -12.76
C VAL A 446 -25.69 -14.82 -13.59
N GLY A 447 -25.25 -14.88 -14.85
CA GLY A 447 -25.09 -13.70 -15.72
C GLY A 447 -23.71 -13.05 -15.61
N THR A 448 -22.91 -13.36 -14.59
CA THR A 448 -21.51 -12.91 -14.47
C THR A 448 -20.54 -14.05 -14.77
N TYR A 449 -19.29 -13.71 -15.02
CA TYR A 449 -18.19 -14.66 -15.22
C TYR A 449 -16.88 -14.09 -14.69
N LYS A 450 -15.89 -14.96 -14.46
CA LYS A 450 -14.52 -14.55 -14.19
C LYS A 450 -13.57 -15.54 -14.83
N SER A 451 -12.79 -15.08 -15.79
CA SER A 451 -11.94 -15.95 -16.64
C SER A 451 -10.55 -16.23 -16.08
N SER A 452 -10.11 -15.47 -15.08
CA SER A 452 -8.76 -15.58 -14.52
C SER A 452 -8.78 -15.57 -13.00
N SER A 453 -7.70 -16.07 -12.40
CA SER A 453 -7.48 -15.94 -10.96
C SER A 453 -7.14 -14.49 -10.59
N GLY A 454 -7.42 -14.12 -9.33
CA GLY A 454 -7.05 -12.82 -8.78
C GLY A 454 -8.11 -12.25 -7.85
N ILE A 455 -7.92 -11.01 -7.42
CA ILE A 455 -8.79 -10.33 -6.44
C ILE A 455 -9.96 -9.56 -7.09
N HIS A 456 -10.02 -9.51 -8.42
CA HIS A 456 -11.02 -8.74 -9.16
C HIS A 456 -12.43 -9.38 -9.04
N PRO A 457 -13.50 -8.57 -9.15
CA PRO A 457 -14.87 -9.05 -9.10
C PRO A 457 -15.21 -9.87 -10.36
N CYS A 458 -16.38 -10.53 -10.34
CA CYS A 458 -16.91 -11.13 -11.55
C CYS A 458 -17.41 -10.02 -12.50
N SER A 459 -17.13 -10.18 -13.79
CA SER A 459 -17.60 -9.28 -14.83
C SER A 459 -18.94 -9.74 -15.38
N LEU A 460 -19.77 -8.81 -15.85
CA LEU A 460 -20.98 -9.18 -16.58
C LEU A 460 -20.62 -9.83 -17.91
N CYS A 461 -21.40 -10.85 -18.30
CA CYS A 461 -21.29 -11.36 -19.66
C CYS A 461 -21.58 -10.23 -20.65
N PRO A 462 -20.69 -9.97 -21.62
CA PRO A 462 -20.88 -8.89 -22.58
C PRO A 462 -22.09 -9.18 -23.48
N SER A 463 -22.65 -8.11 -24.06
CA SER A 463 -23.73 -8.23 -25.06
C SER A 463 -23.39 -9.22 -26.18
N GLY A 464 -24.39 -9.96 -26.64
CA GLY A 464 -24.23 -11.04 -27.64
C GLY A 464 -23.70 -12.35 -27.07
N THR A 465 -23.37 -12.39 -25.77
CA THR A 465 -23.01 -13.60 -25.04
C THR A 465 -23.93 -13.84 -23.86
N ARG A 466 -24.00 -15.08 -23.40
CA ARG A 466 -24.72 -15.46 -22.19
C ARG A 466 -23.86 -16.33 -21.29
N ASN A 467 -24.21 -16.32 -20.01
CA ASN A 467 -23.73 -17.32 -19.07
C ASN A 467 -24.33 -18.70 -19.45
N PRO A 468 -23.53 -19.78 -19.55
CA PRO A 468 -24.00 -21.11 -19.97
C PRO A 468 -25.00 -21.76 -18.99
N GLY A 469 -25.21 -21.18 -17.79
CA GLY A 469 -26.03 -21.75 -16.73
C GLY A 469 -25.26 -22.81 -15.93
N GLY A 470 -25.47 -22.82 -14.60
CA GLY A 470 -24.67 -23.61 -13.65
C GLY A 470 -23.42 -22.85 -13.17
N GLY A 471 -23.18 -22.84 -11.87
CA GLY A 471 -21.97 -22.21 -11.29
C GLY A 471 -20.78 -23.18 -11.22
N PRO A 472 -19.54 -22.70 -11.01
CA PRO A 472 -19.01 -21.35 -11.23
C PRO A 472 -18.64 -21.10 -12.71
N CYS A 473 -18.99 -19.92 -13.24
CA CYS A 473 -18.83 -19.60 -14.66
C CYS A 473 -17.50 -18.91 -14.97
N THR A 474 -16.65 -19.56 -15.78
CA THR A 474 -15.34 -19.03 -16.20
C THR A 474 -15.37 -18.28 -17.53
N SER A 475 -16.43 -18.44 -18.33
CA SER A 475 -16.54 -17.85 -19.66
C SER A 475 -17.98 -17.75 -20.12
N CYS A 476 -18.29 -16.70 -20.88
CA CYS A 476 -19.60 -16.56 -21.54
C CYS A 476 -19.59 -17.27 -22.90
N ILE A 477 -20.73 -17.81 -23.31
CA ILE A 477 -20.94 -18.45 -24.60
C ILE A 477 -21.70 -17.51 -25.54
N ASN A 478 -21.41 -17.57 -26.84
CA ASN A 478 -22.14 -16.78 -27.82
C ASN A 478 -23.61 -17.21 -27.86
N CYS A 479 -24.49 -16.24 -28.07
CA CYS A 479 -25.90 -16.52 -28.30
C CYS A 479 -26.15 -16.97 -29.74
N SER A 480 -27.30 -17.59 -29.97
CA SER A 480 -27.70 -18.04 -31.30
C SER A 480 -27.80 -16.86 -32.25
N SER A 481 -27.52 -17.10 -33.54
CA SER A 481 -27.51 -16.04 -34.57
C SER A 481 -28.84 -15.29 -34.75
N ASN A 482 -29.95 -15.87 -34.28
CA ASN A 482 -31.30 -15.31 -34.38
C ASN A 482 -31.81 -14.85 -33.00
N SER A 483 -30.90 -14.58 -32.08
CA SER A 483 -31.24 -14.23 -30.71
C SER A 483 -30.33 -13.15 -30.16
N PHE A 484 -30.96 -12.27 -29.41
CA PHE A 484 -30.32 -11.18 -28.71
C PHE A 484 -30.04 -11.59 -27.28
N CYS A 485 -28.83 -11.28 -26.81
CA CYS A 485 -28.45 -11.46 -25.43
C CYS A 485 -28.03 -10.13 -24.83
N PRO A 486 -28.78 -9.64 -23.83
CA PRO A 486 -28.33 -8.48 -23.10
C PRO A 486 -27.10 -8.73 -22.25
N TRP A 487 -26.49 -7.65 -21.76
CA TRP A 487 -25.44 -7.78 -20.76
C TRP A 487 -25.95 -8.59 -19.58
N GLY A 488 -25.13 -9.54 -19.11
CA GLY A 488 -25.51 -10.44 -18.04
C GLY A 488 -26.55 -11.49 -18.41
N ALA A 489 -26.82 -11.72 -19.71
CA ALA A 489 -27.81 -12.69 -20.14
C ALA A 489 -27.52 -14.11 -19.63
N VAL A 490 -28.60 -14.81 -19.30
CA VAL A 490 -28.62 -16.23 -18.96
C VAL A 490 -29.40 -17.01 -20.01
N PHE A 491 -30.42 -16.35 -20.55
CA PHE A 491 -31.29 -16.83 -21.61
C PHE A 491 -31.18 -15.90 -22.81
N GLU A 492 -31.38 -16.48 -23.99
CA GLU A 492 -31.39 -15.75 -25.24
C GLU A 492 -32.82 -15.26 -25.51
N VAL A 493 -32.96 -14.03 -26.02
CA VAL A 493 -34.25 -13.46 -26.44
C VAL A 493 -34.32 -13.55 -27.96
N ASN A 494 -35.32 -14.24 -28.51
CA ASN A 494 -35.45 -14.33 -29.97
C ASN A 494 -35.71 -12.94 -30.57
N GLU A 495 -34.93 -12.56 -31.58
CA GLU A 495 -34.98 -11.25 -32.21
C GLU A 495 -36.35 -10.93 -32.84
N THR A 496 -37.15 -11.95 -33.18
CA THR A 496 -38.52 -11.75 -33.69
C THR A 496 -39.44 -11.02 -32.71
N TYR A 497 -39.06 -10.98 -31.42
CA TYR A 497 -39.82 -10.29 -30.37
C TYR A 497 -39.33 -8.87 -30.09
N ILE A 498 -38.29 -8.38 -30.78
CA ILE A 498 -37.63 -7.11 -30.48
C ILE A 498 -37.79 -6.15 -31.67
N THR A 499 -38.50 -5.03 -31.48
CA THR A 499 -38.73 -4.01 -32.51
C THR A 499 -37.65 -2.90 -32.55
N SER A 500 -36.96 -2.66 -31.44
CA SER A 500 -35.78 -1.78 -31.36
C SER A 500 -34.88 -2.21 -30.18
N GLN A 501 -33.57 -1.96 -30.31
CA GLN A 501 -32.58 -2.30 -29.28
C GLN A 501 -31.93 -1.02 -28.74
N SER A 502 -32.01 -0.81 -27.43
CA SER A 502 -31.23 0.18 -26.71
C SER A 502 -30.80 -0.45 -25.39
N GLN A 503 -29.50 -0.45 -25.11
CA GLN A 503 -28.94 -0.87 -23.83
C GLN A 503 -28.23 0.30 -23.19
N ALA A 504 -28.62 0.62 -21.96
CA ALA A 504 -27.89 1.55 -21.10
C ALA A 504 -27.16 0.78 -20.01
N TYR A 505 -26.05 1.35 -19.53
CA TYR A 505 -25.29 0.82 -18.41
C TYR A 505 -26.19 0.81 -17.15
N ALA A 506 -26.27 -0.33 -16.45
CA ALA A 506 -26.72 -0.28 -15.07
C ALA A 506 -25.66 0.49 -14.28
N PHE A 507 -25.99 1.68 -13.78
CA PHE A 507 -25.06 2.43 -12.93
C PHE A 507 -24.60 1.50 -11.78
N PRO A 508 -23.29 1.38 -11.50
CA PRO A 508 -22.88 0.79 -10.24
C PRO A 508 -23.59 1.59 -9.15
N HIS A 509 -24.21 0.91 -8.19
CA HIS A 509 -24.92 1.54 -7.08
C HIS A 509 -24.15 2.79 -6.64
N SER A 510 -24.75 3.96 -6.87
CA SER A 510 -24.34 5.19 -6.20
C SER A 510 -24.27 4.90 -4.69
N PRO A 511 -23.35 5.53 -3.94
CA PRO A 511 -23.38 5.42 -2.47
C PRO A 511 -24.80 5.71 -1.98
N GLU A 512 -25.26 5.12 -0.88
CA GLU A 512 -26.64 5.25 -0.40
C GLU A 512 -27.19 6.68 -0.55
N LEU A 513 -28.00 6.91 -1.59
CA LEU A 513 -28.59 8.20 -1.91
C LEU A 513 -30.07 8.16 -1.55
N THR A 514 -30.50 9.13 -0.75
CA THR A 514 -31.89 9.34 -0.33
C THR A 514 -32.79 9.89 -1.45
N ALA A 515 -32.31 9.95 -2.69
CA ALA A 515 -33.02 10.51 -3.83
C ALA A 515 -33.91 9.44 -4.49
N TYR A 516 -35.21 9.74 -4.60
CA TYR A 516 -36.24 8.80 -5.10
C TYR A 516 -35.99 8.32 -6.54
N GLU A 517 -35.39 9.16 -7.38
CA GLU A 517 -35.12 8.86 -8.80
C GLU A 517 -34.07 7.75 -8.97
N ASP A 518 -33.06 7.70 -8.08
CA ASP A 518 -32.02 6.67 -8.08
C ASP A 518 -32.53 5.33 -7.52
N ILE A 519 -33.47 5.36 -6.57
CA ILE A 519 -34.18 4.16 -6.06
C ILE A 519 -34.99 3.50 -7.19
N VAL A 520 -35.59 4.29 -8.07
CA VAL A 520 -36.34 3.78 -9.23
C VAL A 520 -35.39 3.17 -10.26
N LEU A 521 -34.25 3.81 -10.56
CA LEU A 521 -33.24 3.26 -11.47
C LEU A 521 -32.59 1.97 -10.91
N SER A 522 -32.24 1.95 -9.62
CA SER A 522 -31.71 0.77 -8.92
C SER A 522 -32.68 -0.41 -8.98
N ASN A 523 -33.97 -0.21 -8.72
CA ASN A 523 -34.96 -1.29 -8.76
C ASN A 523 -35.35 -1.75 -10.18
N SER A 524 -35.11 -0.92 -11.20
CA SER A 524 -35.47 -1.23 -12.60
C SER A 524 -34.38 -2.02 -13.33
N PHE A 525 -33.12 -1.95 -12.88
CA PHE A 525 -31.95 -2.54 -13.55
C PHE A 525 -31.09 -3.44 -12.64
N ALA A 526 -31.58 -3.82 -11.45
CA ALA A 526 -30.85 -4.67 -10.52
C ALA A 526 -30.64 -6.10 -11.06
N ILE A 527 -29.41 -6.58 -10.94
CA ILE A 527 -29.01 -7.95 -11.28
C ILE A 527 -29.13 -8.79 -10.01
N GLY A 528 -30.07 -9.75 -10.00
CA GLY A 528 -30.32 -10.67 -8.88
C GLY A 528 -30.43 -12.12 -9.34
N SER A 529 -30.68 -13.04 -8.40
CA SER A 529 -30.90 -14.48 -8.67
C SER A 529 -32.10 -14.77 -9.59
N THR A 530 -32.94 -13.77 -9.83
CA THR A 530 -34.01 -13.76 -10.82
C THR A 530 -33.81 -12.56 -11.74
N SER A 531 -33.51 -12.83 -13.01
CA SER A 531 -33.37 -11.80 -14.04
C SER A 531 -34.71 -11.13 -14.32
N HIS A 532 -34.83 -9.83 -14.09
CA HIS A 532 -35.96 -9.03 -14.56
C HIS A 532 -35.47 -7.96 -15.52
N CYS A 533 -35.56 -8.23 -16.83
CA CYS A 533 -35.67 -7.16 -17.81
C CYS A 533 -37.15 -6.77 -17.87
N LYS A 534 -37.51 -5.59 -17.35
CA LYS A 534 -38.80 -4.97 -17.68
C LYS A 534 -38.60 -4.13 -18.94
N PHE A 535 -39.33 -4.49 -19.99
CA PHE A 535 -39.45 -3.73 -21.24
C PHE A 535 -40.26 -2.46 -21.03
#